data_AF-A0A7J8X0F6-F1
#
_entry.id   AF-A0A7J8X0F6-F1
#
_cell.length_a   1.000
_cell.length_b   1.000
_cell.length_c   1.000
_cell.angle_alpha   90.00
_cell.angle_beta   90.00
_cell.angle_gamma   90.00
#
_symmetry.space_group_name_H-M   'P 1'
#
loop_
_entity.id
_entity.type
_entity.pdbx_description
1 polymer ?
#
loop_
_entity_poly.entity_id
_entity_poly.type
_entity_poly.pdbx_seq_one_letter_code
_entity_poly.pdbx_strand_id
1 'polypeptide(L)'
;MSISSKGLQITGIDDRRYWNHIPTEESRFGSIAYLQQIWWFEVDGEVEFPFPPGTYSVFFRLQLGRAARRFGRRICSSEHVHGWDIKPVRFQLWTSDGQYATSQCTVSDPGEWFHYHVGDFNVENSNSSTRIKISMTQIDCTHTKGGLCLDSVVIYPSKFRERLKQRGYLKCAKPM
;
A
#
# COMPACT_ATOMS: atom_id res chain seq x y z
N MET A 1 1.98 -4.59 -13.12
CA MET A 1 2.21 -3.13 -13.14
C MET A 1 2.47 -2.63 -11.71
N SER A 2 3.16 -1.50 -11.53
CA SER A 2 3.33 -0.89 -10.21
C SER A 2 3.43 0.63 -10.29
N ILE A 3 2.89 1.31 -9.27
CA ILE A 3 2.89 2.77 -9.12
C ILE A 3 3.75 3.10 -7.91
N SER A 4 4.77 3.96 -8.07
CA SER A 4 5.61 4.39 -6.95
C SER A 4 4.82 5.28 -5.97
N SER A 5 5.26 5.36 -4.72
CA SER A 5 4.72 6.32 -3.75
C SER A 5 4.71 7.77 -4.25
N LYS A 6 5.66 8.17 -5.10
CA LYS A 6 5.70 9.50 -5.73
C LYS A 6 4.63 9.73 -6.80
N GLY A 7 4.04 8.65 -7.31
CA GLY A 7 2.91 8.71 -8.26
C GLY A 7 1.55 8.64 -7.58
N LEU A 8 1.50 8.63 -6.24
CA LEU A 8 0.28 8.60 -5.46
C LEU A 8 -0.04 10.00 -4.94
N GLN A 9 -1.33 10.26 -4.75
CA GLN A 9 -1.83 11.45 -4.07
C GLN A 9 -1.87 11.15 -2.57
N ILE A 10 -0.92 11.69 -1.82
CA ILE A 10 -0.78 11.44 -0.39
C ILE A 10 -1.08 12.73 0.36
N THR A 11 -2.06 12.70 1.27
CA THR A 11 -2.43 13.88 2.06
C THR A 11 -1.26 14.35 2.92
N GLY A 12 -0.85 15.60 2.72
CA GLY A 12 0.24 16.24 3.45
C GLY A 12 1.66 15.85 3.01
N ILE A 13 1.83 15.18 1.85
CA ILE A 13 3.14 14.67 1.38
C ILE A 13 4.24 15.72 1.25
N ASP A 14 3.87 16.96 0.93
CA ASP A 14 4.81 18.07 0.78
C ASP A 14 5.29 18.66 2.13
N ASP A 15 4.63 18.31 3.23
CA ASP A 15 5.00 18.76 4.57
C ASP A 15 5.94 17.76 5.25
N ARG A 16 7.19 18.19 5.42
CA ARG A 16 8.26 17.37 6.02
C ARG A 16 8.01 16.96 7.48
N ARG A 17 7.08 17.64 8.17
CA ARG A 17 6.62 17.29 9.52
C ARG A 17 5.78 16.01 9.53
N TYR A 18 5.12 15.71 8.41
CA TYR A 18 4.26 14.54 8.27
C TYR A 18 4.97 13.44 7.47
N TRP A 19 5.59 13.79 6.34
CA TRP A 19 6.13 12.81 5.40
C TRP A 19 7.56 13.11 5.00
N ASN A 20 8.34 12.06 4.75
CA ASN A 20 9.67 12.18 4.15
C ASN A 20 9.87 11.13 3.07
N HIS A 21 10.57 11.49 2.01
CA HIS A 21 11.07 10.52 1.05
C HIS A 21 12.40 9.96 1.52
N ILE A 22 12.48 8.64 1.67
CA ILE A 22 13.68 7.94 2.14
C ILE A 22 14.25 7.12 0.97
N PRO A 23 15.48 7.39 0.52
CA PRO A 23 16.17 6.53 -0.43
C PRO A 23 16.40 5.14 0.16
N THR A 24 16.15 4.09 -0.63
CA THR A 24 16.34 2.71 -0.17
C THR A 24 16.49 1.74 -1.34
N GLU A 25 17.35 0.74 -1.17
CA GLU A 25 17.51 -0.39 -2.09
C GLU A 25 16.36 -1.42 -1.97
N GLU A 26 15.54 -1.34 -0.91
CA GLU A 26 14.39 -2.24 -0.70
C GLU A 26 13.16 -1.87 -1.56
N SER A 27 13.26 -0.77 -2.33
CA SER A 27 12.27 -0.28 -3.27
C SER A 27 12.76 -0.42 -4.70
N ARG A 28 11.87 -0.88 -5.59
CA ARG A 28 12.14 -0.90 -7.05
C ARG A 28 12.26 0.49 -7.66
N PHE A 29 11.78 1.51 -6.95
CA PHE A 29 11.82 2.91 -7.38
C PHE A 29 12.94 3.70 -6.70
N GLY A 30 13.78 3.04 -5.89
CA GLY A 30 14.91 3.65 -5.18
C GLY A 30 14.53 4.60 -4.03
N SER A 31 13.24 4.80 -3.77
CA SER A 31 12.74 5.66 -2.69
C SER A 31 11.34 5.25 -2.23
N ILE A 32 11.06 5.45 -0.94
CA ILE A 32 9.75 5.22 -0.32
C ILE A 32 9.25 6.49 0.35
N ALA A 33 7.94 6.60 0.59
CA ALA A 33 7.34 7.63 1.44
C ALA A 33 7.24 7.11 2.88
N TYR A 34 7.82 7.85 3.83
CA TYR A 34 7.81 7.52 5.24
C TYR A 34 6.96 8.52 6.01
N LEU A 35 5.96 8.01 6.72
CA LEU A 35 5.12 8.81 7.61
C LEU A 35 5.80 8.98 8.96
N GLN A 36 6.16 10.22 9.30
CA GLN A 36 6.57 10.57 10.66
C GLN A 36 5.36 10.51 11.60
N GLN A 37 4.33 11.29 11.28
CA GLN A 37 3.13 11.41 12.11
C GLN A 37 1.99 12.05 11.32
N ILE A 38 0.74 11.61 11.50
CA ILE A 38 -0.45 12.30 10.99
C ILE A 38 -1.69 11.94 11.82
N TRP A 39 -2.71 12.80 11.80
CA TRP A 39 -4.04 12.47 12.33
C TRP A 39 -4.93 11.92 11.22
N TRP A 40 -5.05 12.66 10.13
CA TRP A 40 -5.85 12.29 8.97
C TRP A 40 -4.99 11.51 7.97
N PHE A 41 -5.16 10.20 7.89
CA PHE A 41 -4.40 9.37 6.95
C PHE A 41 -5.23 8.99 5.73
N GLU A 42 -4.75 9.42 4.56
CA GLU A 42 -5.39 9.21 3.26
C GLU A 42 -4.32 9.19 2.16
N VAL A 43 -4.39 8.14 1.35
CA VAL A 43 -3.52 7.92 0.20
C VAL A 43 -4.38 7.40 -0.94
N ASP A 44 -4.38 8.13 -2.04
CA ASP A 44 -5.12 7.80 -3.25
C ASP A 44 -4.17 7.58 -4.43
N GLY A 45 -4.65 6.84 -5.42
CA GLY A 45 -3.94 6.61 -6.67
C GLY A 45 -4.91 6.38 -7.80
N GLU A 46 -4.50 6.79 -8.99
CA GLU A 46 -5.24 6.57 -10.22
C GLU A 46 -4.27 6.18 -11.33
N VAL A 47 -4.66 5.18 -12.11
CA VAL A 47 -3.88 4.73 -13.26
C VAL A 47 -4.81 4.27 -14.36
N GLU A 48 -4.43 4.54 -15.59
CA GLU A 48 -5.12 4.06 -16.77
C GLU A 48 -4.15 3.24 -17.61
N PHE A 49 -4.51 1.97 -17.86
CA PHE A 49 -3.61 1.04 -18.56
C PHE A 49 -4.41 0.02 -19.38
N PRO A 50 -3.94 -0.37 -20.59
CA PRO A 50 -4.58 -1.41 -21.40
C PRO A 50 -4.18 -2.80 -20.89
N PHE A 51 -4.84 -3.27 -19.83
CA PHE A 51 -4.57 -4.59 -19.29
C PHE A 51 -5.03 -5.70 -20.25
N PRO A 52 -4.25 -6.78 -20.41
CA PRO A 52 -4.76 -7.99 -21.05
C PRO A 52 -5.97 -8.55 -20.30
N PRO A 53 -6.89 -9.26 -20.99
CA PRO A 53 -8.05 -9.86 -20.35
C PRO A 53 -7.67 -10.82 -19.23
N GLY A 54 -8.41 -10.78 -18.13
CA GLY A 54 -8.20 -11.63 -16.97
C GLY A 54 -8.49 -10.93 -15.64
N THR A 55 -8.31 -11.68 -14.55
CA THR A 55 -8.51 -11.20 -13.18
C THR A 55 -7.20 -10.70 -12.59
N TYR A 56 -7.24 -9.51 -12.00
CA TYR A 56 -6.10 -8.84 -11.37
C TYR A 56 -6.41 -8.52 -9.92
N SER A 57 -5.37 -8.54 -9.11
CA SER A 57 -5.40 -8.16 -7.69
C SER A 57 -4.52 -6.94 -7.47
N VAL A 58 -5.01 -6.02 -6.63
CA VAL A 58 -4.33 -4.78 -6.28
C VAL A 58 -3.84 -4.83 -4.84
N PHE A 59 -2.61 -4.37 -4.61
CA PHE A 59 -2.00 -4.36 -3.27
C PHE A 59 -1.25 -3.05 -3.00
N PHE A 60 -1.30 -2.57 -1.77
CA PHE A 60 -0.32 -1.63 -1.24
C PHE A 60 0.86 -2.39 -0.64
N ARG A 61 2.08 -2.01 -0.98
CA ARG A 61 3.30 -2.54 -0.36
C ARG A 61 3.74 -1.63 0.77
N LEU A 62 3.55 -2.11 1.99
CA LEU A 62 3.74 -1.34 3.23
C LEU A 62 4.71 -2.05 4.18
N GLN A 63 5.39 -1.27 5.02
CA GLN A 63 6.17 -1.75 6.16
C GLN A 63 5.93 -0.84 7.35
N LEU A 64 5.75 -1.41 8.53
CA LEU A 64 5.81 -0.66 9.78
C LEU A 64 7.25 -0.59 10.31
N GLY A 65 7.64 0.59 10.74
CA GLY A 65 8.99 0.94 11.14
C GLY A 65 9.86 1.32 9.95
N ARG A 66 11.07 1.80 10.27
CA ARG A 66 12.05 2.24 9.29
C ARG A 66 13.18 1.24 9.20
N ALA A 67 13.43 0.73 7.99
CA ALA A 67 14.63 -0.06 7.72
C ALA A 67 15.90 0.78 7.92
N ALA A 68 16.87 0.22 8.63
CA ALA A 68 18.18 0.80 8.89
C ALA A 68 19.27 -0.28 8.70
N ARG A 69 20.50 0.16 8.43
CA ARG A 69 21.67 -0.73 8.44
C ARG A 69 22.53 -0.42 9.65
N ARG A 70 22.86 -1.45 10.42
CA ARG A 70 23.83 -1.36 11.53
C ARG A 70 24.84 -2.49 11.36
N PHE A 71 26.12 -2.14 11.26
CA PHE A 71 27.20 -3.11 11.02
C PHE A 71 26.94 -4.05 9.82
N GLY A 72 26.39 -3.52 8.73
CA GLY A 72 26.07 -4.30 7.52
C GLY A 72 24.84 -5.22 7.63
N ARG A 73 24.21 -5.34 8.81
CA ARG A 73 22.98 -6.10 9.00
C ARG A 73 21.76 -5.18 8.86
N ARG A 74 20.70 -5.71 8.24
CA ARG A 74 19.38 -5.05 8.19
C ARG A 74 18.75 -5.08 9.57
N ILE A 75 18.33 -3.92 10.06
CA ILE A 75 17.57 -3.74 11.30
C ILE A 75 16.32 -2.92 10.96
N CYS A 76 15.24 -3.09 11.71
CA CYS A 76 14.11 -2.18 11.66
C CYS A 76 14.01 -1.40 12.97
N SER A 77 13.93 -0.07 12.88
CA SER A 77 13.53 0.75 14.02
C SER A 77 12.01 0.92 14.01
N SER A 78 11.37 0.47 15.09
CA SER A 78 9.94 0.64 15.34
C SER A 78 9.62 1.81 16.28
N GLU A 79 10.62 2.65 16.62
CA GLU A 79 10.50 3.71 17.65
C GLU A 79 9.36 4.69 17.38
N HIS A 80 9.10 5.01 16.11
CA HIS A 80 8.05 5.95 15.72
C HIS A 80 6.72 5.27 15.34
N VAL A 81 6.60 3.94 15.49
CA VAL A 81 5.38 3.21 15.14
C VAL A 81 4.35 3.38 16.26
N HIS A 82 3.21 4.00 15.93
CA HIS A 82 2.11 4.18 16.86
C HIS A 82 0.77 4.38 16.12
N GLY A 83 -0.35 4.14 16.79
CA GLY A 83 -1.71 4.51 16.35
C GLY A 83 -2.35 3.64 15.27
N TRP A 84 -1.62 2.69 14.67
CA TRP A 84 -2.13 1.84 13.59
C TRP A 84 -3.08 0.72 14.04
N ASP A 85 -2.97 0.31 15.30
CA ASP A 85 -3.72 -0.78 15.94
C ASP A 85 -5.09 -0.35 16.48
N ILE A 86 -5.36 0.95 16.53
CA ILE A 86 -6.58 1.52 17.12
C ILE A 86 -7.82 1.24 16.26
N LYS A 87 -7.68 1.32 14.93
CA LYS A 87 -8.74 1.04 13.96
C LYS A 87 -8.17 0.30 12.76
N PRO A 88 -8.97 -0.47 12.00
CA PRO A 88 -8.48 -1.01 10.74
C PRO A 88 -8.26 0.09 9.69
N VAL A 89 -7.26 -0.09 8.83
CA VAL A 89 -7.11 0.72 7.61
C VAL A 89 -8.10 0.20 6.58
N ARG A 90 -8.81 1.11 5.92
CA ARG A 90 -9.77 0.81 4.85
C ARG A 90 -9.11 0.99 3.50
N PHE A 91 -9.19 -0.04 2.69
CA PHE A 91 -8.73 -0.05 1.32
C PHE A 91 -9.93 -0.13 0.38
N GLN A 92 -9.87 0.61 -0.72
CA GLN A 92 -10.94 0.70 -1.70
C GLN A 92 -10.38 0.72 -3.11
N LEU A 93 -11.13 0.12 -4.03
CA LEU A 93 -10.79 -0.04 -5.44
C LEU A 93 -12.05 0.26 -6.28
N TRP A 94 -11.89 1.09 -7.31
CA TRP A 94 -12.92 1.33 -8.32
C TRP A 94 -12.31 1.20 -9.71
N THR A 95 -13.10 0.75 -10.67
CA THR A 95 -12.73 0.68 -12.08
C THR A 95 -13.70 1.48 -12.94
N SER A 96 -13.26 1.88 -14.14
CA SER A 96 -14.08 2.66 -15.09
C SER A 96 -15.34 1.96 -15.58
N ASP A 97 -15.37 0.63 -15.54
CA ASP A 97 -16.52 -0.21 -15.89
C ASP A 97 -17.47 -0.45 -14.70
N GLY A 98 -17.22 0.19 -13.56
CA GLY A 98 -18.12 0.19 -12.41
C GLY A 98 -17.88 -0.90 -11.37
N GLN A 99 -16.83 -1.72 -11.50
CA GLN A 99 -16.47 -2.65 -10.44
C GLN A 99 -15.97 -1.90 -9.20
N TYR A 100 -16.31 -2.44 -8.03
CA TYR A 100 -15.92 -1.88 -6.74
C TYR A 100 -15.53 -3.00 -5.78
N ALA A 101 -14.42 -2.80 -5.07
CA ALA A 101 -14.00 -3.68 -4.00
C ALA A 101 -13.54 -2.87 -2.79
N THR A 102 -13.74 -3.44 -1.60
CA THR A 102 -13.22 -2.89 -0.36
C THR A 102 -12.73 -3.98 0.56
N SER A 103 -11.63 -3.69 1.25
CA SER A 103 -11.07 -4.52 2.30
C SER A 103 -10.69 -3.65 3.50
N GLN A 104 -10.59 -4.29 4.66
CA GLN A 104 -10.14 -3.65 5.88
C GLN A 104 -9.22 -4.60 6.61
N CYS A 105 -8.08 -4.10 7.10
CA CYS A 105 -7.27 -4.81 8.07
C CYS A 105 -6.41 -3.85 8.88
N THR A 106 -6.02 -4.34 10.05
CA THR A 106 -5.03 -3.66 10.89
C THR A 106 -3.66 -3.76 10.23
N VAL A 107 -2.94 -2.64 10.19
CA VAL A 107 -1.55 -2.61 9.76
C VAL A 107 -0.71 -2.96 10.99
N SER A 108 -0.05 -4.11 10.94
CA SER A 108 0.67 -4.71 12.08
C SER A 108 2.04 -5.23 11.64
N ASP A 109 2.76 -5.86 12.58
CA ASP A 109 4.02 -6.58 12.35
C ASP A 109 5.16 -5.67 11.83
N PRO A 110 5.78 -4.86 12.71
CA PRO A 110 6.93 -4.04 12.34
C PRO A 110 8.10 -4.88 11.85
N GLY A 111 8.85 -4.35 10.89
CA GLY A 111 10.11 -4.95 10.42
C GLY A 111 10.08 -5.58 9.04
N GLU A 112 8.93 -6.03 8.58
CA GLU A 112 8.80 -6.73 7.30
C GLU A 112 7.94 -5.96 6.30
N TRP A 113 8.17 -6.22 5.01
CA TRP A 113 7.36 -5.69 3.93
C TRP A 113 6.20 -6.62 3.64
N PHE A 114 4.97 -6.10 3.72
CA PHE A 114 3.77 -6.82 3.40
C PHE A 114 3.03 -6.21 2.21
N HIS A 115 2.33 -7.06 1.48
CA HIS A 115 1.36 -6.69 0.46
C HIS A 115 -0.02 -6.71 1.09
N TYR A 116 -0.62 -5.54 1.24
CA TYR A 116 -1.96 -5.35 1.76
C TYR A 116 -2.95 -5.38 0.60
N HIS A 117 -3.77 -6.43 0.54
CA HIS A 117 -4.75 -6.63 -0.54
C HIS A 117 -5.88 -5.61 -0.45
N VAL A 118 -6.09 -4.87 -1.55
CA VAL A 118 -7.17 -3.89 -1.69
C VAL A 118 -8.44 -4.55 -2.20
N GLY A 119 -8.29 -5.34 -3.27
CA GLY A 119 -9.40 -5.93 -4.00
C GLY A 119 -8.95 -6.56 -5.31
N ASP A 120 -9.89 -7.24 -5.95
CA ASP A 120 -9.72 -7.84 -7.26
C ASP A 120 -10.63 -7.14 -8.28
N PHE A 121 -10.21 -7.10 -9.54
CA PHE A 121 -11.03 -6.64 -10.65
C PHE A 121 -10.80 -7.51 -11.89
N ASN A 122 -11.80 -7.56 -12.76
CA ASN A 122 -11.74 -8.30 -14.02
C ASN A 122 -11.56 -7.36 -15.20
N VAL A 123 -10.85 -7.82 -16.21
CA VAL A 123 -10.72 -7.14 -17.50
C VAL A 123 -11.28 -8.06 -18.56
N GLU A 124 -12.38 -7.68 -19.18
CA GLU A 124 -13.06 -8.50 -20.20
C GLU A 124 -12.51 -8.22 -21.61
N ASN A 125 -12.31 -6.94 -21.94
CA ASN A 125 -11.91 -6.51 -23.28
C ASN A 125 -10.48 -5.94 -23.30
N SER A 126 -9.62 -6.52 -24.14
CA SER A 126 -8.22 -6.09 -24.32
C SER A 126 -8.06 -4.75 -25.02
N ASN A 127 -9.11 -4.25 -25.68
CA ASN A 127 -9.01 -3.18 -26.67
C ASN A 127 -9.24 -1.78 -26.09
N SER A 128 -9.63 -1.68 -24.81
CA SER A 128 -9.81 -0.42 -24.10
C SER A 128 -8.89 -0.36 -22.89
N SER A 129 -8.41 0.84 -22.57
CA SER A 129 -7.74 1.09 -21.30
C SER A 129 -8.71 0.87 -20.14
N THR A 130 -8.22 0.25 -19.05
CA THR A 130 -8.96 0.17 -17.79
C THR A 130 -8.41 1.24 -16.87
N ARG A 131 -9.27 2.16 -16.46
CA ARG A 131 -8.92 3.16 -15.45
C ARG A 131 -9.26 2.62 -14.07
N ILE A 132 -8.29 2.66 -13.18
CA ILE A 132 -8.37 2.11 -11.83
C ILE A 132 -8.10 3.24 -10.85
N LYS A 133 -9.01 3.41 -9.89
CA LYS A 133 -8.84 4.28 -8.73
C LYS A 133 -8.69 3.43 -7.49
N ILE A 134 -7.77 3.83 -6.62
CA ILE A 134 -7.48 3.13 -5.38
C ILE A 134 -7.37 4.13 -4.24
N SER A 135 -7.74 3.68 -3.06
CA SER A 135 -7.66 4.47 -1.84
C SER A 135 -7.25 3.61 -0.65
N MET A 136 -6.46 4.19 0.23
CA MET A 136 -6.04 3.65 1.53
C MET A 136 -6.25 4.73 2.58
N THR A 137 -7.21 4.51 3.49
CA THR A 137 -7.65 5.52 4.45
C THR A 137 -7.74 4.99 5.86
N GLN A 138 -7.39 5.83 6.83
CA GLN A 138 -7.65 5.61 8.23
C GLN A 138 -7.86 6.98 8.89
N ILE A 139 -9.10 7.44 8.79
CA ILE A 139 -9.52 8.73 9.33
C ILE A 139 -9.94 8.48 10.78
N ASP A 140 -9.03 8.79 11.69
CA ASP A 140 -9.27 8.80 13.11
C ASP A 140 -8.56 10.01 13.70
N CYS A 141 -9.35 10.97 14.20
CA CYS A 141 -8.83 12.20 14.80
C CYS A 141 -8.66 12.09 16.32
N THR A 142 -8.78 10.87 16.89
CA THR A 142 -8.58 10.65 18.34
C THR A 142 -7.12 10.42 18.71
N HIS A 143 -6.31 9.91 17.78
CA HIS A 143 -4.90 9.61 18.01
C HIS A 143 -4.08 9.87 16.74
N THR A 144 -2.82 10.25 16.93
CA THR A 144 -1.85 10.31 15.85
C THR A 144 -1.40 8.92 15.46
N LYS A 145 -0.94 8.78 14.22
CA LYS A 145 -0.30 7.57 13.71
C LYS A 145 0.97 7.90 12.96
N GLY A 146 1.97 7.02 13.07
CA GLY A 146 3.31 7.28 12.54
C GLY A 146 4.10 6.00 12.30
N GLY A 147 5.27 6.14 11.68
CA GLY A 147 6.18 5.03 11.44
C GLY A 147 5.78 4.10 10.29
N LEU A 148 4.96 4.55 9.34
CA LEU A 148 4.59 3.75 8.16
C LEU A 148 5.50 4.07 6.98
N CYS A 149 6.08 3.04 6.37
CA CYS A 149 6.72 3.11 5.06
C CYS A 149 5.72 2.66 3.98
N LEU A 150 5.50 3.53 2.99
CA LEU A 150 4.75 3.27 1.77
C LEU A 150 5.72 3.23 0.58
N ASP A 151 5.86 2.06 -0.02
CA ASP A 151 6.73 1.89 -1.18
C ASP A 151 5.98 2.15 -2.49
N SER A 152 4.98 1.32 -2.76
CA SER A 152 4.30 1.29 -4.04
C SER A 152 2.93 0.61 -3.96
N VAL A 153 2.13 0.87 -4.98
CA VAL A 153 0.95 0.05 -5.31
C VAL A 153 1.38 -0.93 -6.39
N VAL A 154 0.97 -2.19 -6.25
CA VAL A 154 1.28 -3.24 -7.22
C VAL A 154 0.01 -3.92 -7.71
N ILE A 155 -0.04 -4.17 -9.01
CA ILE A 155 -1.16 -4.80 -9.70
C ILE A 155 -0.61 -6.03 -10.42
N TYR A 156 -1.10 -7.21 -10.04
CA TYR A 156 -0.68 -8.49 -10.59
C TYR A 156 -1.89 -9.32 -11.00
N PRO A 157 -1.77 -10.21 -12.00
CA PRO A 157 -2.77 -11.24 -12.24
C PRO A 157 -3.06 -12.03 -10.95
N SER A 158 -4.34 -12.25 -10.63
CA SER A 158 -4.76 -12.79 -9.32
C SER A 158 -4.18 -14.17 -8.99
N LYS A 159 -3.78 -14.95 -10.02
CA LYS A 159 -3.03 -16.21 -9.84
C LYS A 159 -1.74 -16.08 -9.04
N PHE A 160 -1.14 -14.89 -8.97
CA PHE A 160 0.07 -14.63 -8.17
C PHE A 160 -0.23 -14.36 -6.70
N ARG A 161 -1.48 -14.07 -6.34
CA ARG A 161 -1.90 -13.81 -4.95
C ARG A 161 -1.56 -14.99 -4.04
N GLU A 162 -1.82 -16.22 -4.49
CA GLU A 162 -1.52 -17.42 -3.70
C GLU A 162 -0.03 -17.58 -3.41
N ARG A 163 0.85 -17.16 -4.33
CA ARG A 163 2.30 -17.18 -4.09
C ARG A 163 2.73 -16.18 -3.02
N LEU A 164 2.09 -15.02 -2.96
CA LEU A 164 2.33 -14.04 -1.88
C LEU A 164 1.81 -14.55 -0.54
N LYS A 165 0.66 -15.22 -0.54
CA LYS A 165 0.08 -15.87 0.63
C LYS A 165 1.00 -16.96 1.19
N GLN A 166 1.50 -17.85 0.34
CA GLN A 166 2.41 -18.94 0.73
C GLN A 166 3.72 -18.45 1.37
N ARG A 167 4.20 -17.28 0.96
CA ARG A 167 5.41 -16.67 1.55
C ARG A 167 5.16 -15.90 2.85
N GLY A 168 3.90 -15.79 3.29
CA GLY A 168 3.52 -15.05 4.49
C GLY A 168 3.53 -13.52 4.34
N TYR A 169 3.75 -12.98 3.14
CA TYR A 169 3.84 -11.54 2.89
C TYR A 169 2.51 -10.90 2.46
N LEU A 170 1.39 -11.61 2.62
CA LEU A 170 0.05 -11.14 2.22
C LEU A 170 -0.80 -10.83 3.46
N LYS A 171 -1.40 -9.63 3.49
CA LYS A 171 -2.36 -9.18 4.50
C LYS A 171 -3.68 -8.76 3.82
N CYS A 172 -4.74 -8.60 4.61
CA CYS A 172 -6.10 -8.28 4.15
C CYS A 172 -6.78 -9.33 3.23
N ALA A 173 -6.21 -10.54 3.08
CA ALA A 173 -6.88 -11.61 2.35
C ALA A 173 -8.03 -12.17 3.20
N LYS A 174 -9.27 -11.99 2.78
CA LYS A 174 -10.40 -12.72 3.37
C LYS A 174 -10.13 -14.23 3.26
N PRO A 175 -10.50 -15.04 4.26
CA PRO A 175 -10.62 -16.47 4.03
C PRO A 175 -11.63 -16.68 2.88
N MET A 176 -11.26 -17.53 1.93
CA MET A 176 -12.19 -18.06 0.94
C MET A 176 -13.30 -18.85 1.63
#